data_AF-A0A2M7SZR3-F1
#
_entry.id   AF-A0A2M7SZR3-F1
#
_cell.length_a   1.000
_cell.length_b   1.000
_cell.length_c   1.000
_cell.angle_alpha   90.00
_cell.angle_beta   90.00
_cell.angle_gamma   90.00
#
_symmetry.space_group_name_H-M   'P 1'
#
loop_
_entity.id
_entity.type
_entity.pdbx_description
1 polymer ?
#
loop_
_entity_poly.entity_id
_entity_poly.type
_entity_poly.pdbx_seq_one_letter_code
_entity_poly.pdbx_strand_id
1 'polypeptide(L)'
;MTKICWICQKNLADSGEHSVKHSDLRNAFTKGKKLFLHTRTLINKKVSGTNSKELKPVKICSDCNNRMLQPYDMAWQAFADAHANNGSPDTDILLLPPEEKLKIQLFFVAKLGCFLKEANVAIDLSSFSCALLNKTAHPNIYIKILSSRPSEIGRSDLEKIEYAGQIVCLVIQYNVMGISAQIIYALPSEANREGVVTASIKPSDLKGVKL
;
A
#
# COMPACT_ATOMS: atom_id res chain seq x y z
N MET A 1 8.99 20.95 13.16
CA MET A 1 7.62 21.26 12.69
C MET A 1 6.77 20.00 12.80
N THR A 2 5.79 20.01 13.68
CA THR A 2 4.74 18.98 13.76
C THR A 2 3.90 19.10 12.49
N LYS A 3 3.94 18.09 11.63
CA LYS A 3 3.18 18.10 10.37
C LYS A 3 1.73 17.68 10.66
N ILE A 4 0.77 18.30 9.97
CA ILE A 4 -0.63 17.85 9.97
C ILE A 4 -0.72 16.50 9.24
N CYS A 5 -1.61 15.63 9.70
CA CYS A 5 -1.89 14.35 9.06
C CYS A 5 -2.40 14.56 7.63
N TRP A 6 -1.72 13.97 6.65
CA TRP A 6 -2.07 14.15 5.24
C TRP A 6 -3.42 13.54 4.86
N ILE A 7 -3.91 12.57 5.64
CA ILE A 7 -5.17 11.89 5.39
C ILE A 7 -6.35 12.76 5.84
N CYS A 8 -6.42 13.16 7.11
CA CYS A 8 -7.57 13.93 7.60
C CYS A 8 -7.42 15.44 7.46
N GLN A 9 -6.20 15.96 7.26
CA GLN A 9 -5.87 17.39 7.19
C GLN A 9 -6.33 18.20 8.42
N LYS A 10 -6.56 17.54 9.56
CA LYS A 10 -7.10 18.14 10.79
C LYS A 10 -6.20 17.91 12.00
N ASN A 11 -5.85 16.65 12.25
CA ASN A 11 -5.11 16.25 13.45
C ASN A 11 -3.59 16.27 13.22
N LEU A 12 -2.83 16.39 14.31
CA LEU A 12 -1.37 16.27 14.29
C LEU A 12 -0.93 14.87 13.86
N ALA A 13 0.12 14.78 13.04
CA ALA A 13 0.75 13.52 12.67
C ALA A 13 1.66 12.99 13.79
N ASP A 14 1.04 12.34 14.78
CA ASP A 14 1.67 11.87 16.02
C ASP A 14 2.02 10.36 16.01
N SER A 15 1.48 9.59 15.06
CA SER A 15 1.66 8.14 14.94
C SER A 15 2.48 7.75 13.72
N GLY A 16 3.44 6.85 13.89
CA GLY A 16 4.32 6.37 12.81
C GLY A 16 3.71 5.22 12.04
N GLU A 17 3.52 5.39 10.73
CA GLU A 17 2.99 4.38 9.83
C GLU A 17 4.11 3.48 9.30
N HIS A 18 3.92 2.16 9.38
CA HIS A 18 4.95 1.23 8.93
C HIS A 18 5.00 1.12 7.41
N SER A 19 6.21 1.12 6.83
CA SER A 19 6.43 0.96 5.39
C SER A 19 5.93 -0.39 4.87
N VAL A 20 6.21 -1.45 5.63
CA VAL A 20 5.56 -2.77 5.51
C VAL A 20 4.69 -2.95 6.73
N LYS A 21 3.46 -3.44 6.56
CA LYS A 21 2.53 -3.62 7.67
C LYS A 21 3.17 -4.43 8.80
N HIS A 22 2.94 -3.98 10.04
CA HIS A 22 3.63 -4.52 11.21
C HIS A 22 3.35 -6.01 11.46
N SER A 23 2.12 -6.46 11.21
CA SER A 23 1.74 -7.87 11.32
C SER A 23 2.47 -8.73 10.30
N ASP A 24 2.59 -8.27 9.05
CA ASP A 24 3.35 -8.96 8.00
C ASP A 24 4.82 -9.14 8.42
N LEU A 25 5.44 -8.09 8.97
CA LEU A 25 6.79 -8.17 9.54
C LEU A 25 6.87 -9.14 10.72
N ARG A 26 5.89 -9.13 11.62
CA ARG A 26 5.86 -10.06 12.76
C ARG A 26 5.74 -11.51 12.31
N ASN A 27 4.93 -11.78 11.29
CA ASN A 27 4.72 -13.12 10.75
C ASN A 27 5.98 -13.63 10.04
N ALA A 28 6.66 -12.79 9.27
CA ALA A 28 7.91 -13.17 8.60
C ALA A 28 9.10 -13.34 9.56
N PHE A 29 9.19 -12.50 10.59
CA PHE A 29 10.31 -12.44 11.53
C PHE A 29 9.90 -12.92 12.92
N THR A 30 9.86 -14.24 13.09
CA THR A 30 9.68 -14.90 14.39
C THR A 30 10.79 -14.53 15.38
N LYS A 31 10.53 -14.69 16.69
CA LYS A 31 11.51 -14.44 17.77
C LYS A 31 12.85 -15.13 17.46
N GLY A 32 13.94 -14.37 17.43
CA GLY A 32 15.30 -14.86 17.20
C GLY A 32 15.86 -14.60 15.81
N LYS A 33 15.03 -14.30 14.80
CA LYS A 33 15.52 -13.87 13.48
C LYS A 33 16.02 -12.43 13.54
N LYS A 34 17.23 -12.19 13.00
CA LYS A 34 17.77 -10.83 12.83
C LYS A 34 17.03 -10.15 11.67
N LEU A 35 16.53 -8.95 11.92
CA LEU A 35 15.90 -8.13 10.89
C LEU A 35 16.90 -7.09 10.39
N PHE A 36 17.01 -6.98 9.07
CA PHE A 36 17.84 -6.01 8.39
C PHE A 36 16.99 -5.23 7.40
N LEU A 37 17.14 -3.91 7.41
CA LEU A 37 16.55 -3.02 6.43
C LEU A 37 17.54 -2.83 5.29
N HIS A 38 17.07 -3.09 4.07
CA HIS A 38 17.78 -2.79 2.84
C HIS A 38 16.98 -1.76 2.04
N THR A 39 17.62 -0.68 1.65
CA THR A 39 17.10 0.37 0.77
C THR A 39 18.22 0.80 -0.19
N ARG A 40 17.90 1.60 -1.20
CA ARG A 40 18.89 2.14 -2.13
C ARG A 40 20.06 2.88 -1.45
N THR A 41 19.81 3.53 -0.31
CA THR A 41 20.83 4.31 0.42
C THR A 41 21.30 3.67 1.72
N LEU A 42 20.70 2.55 2.14
CA LEU A 42 21.02 1.84 3.37
C LEU A 42 21.09 0.34 3.07
N ILE A 43 22.30 -0.22 3.09
CA ILE A 43 22.51 -1.64 2.83
C ILE A 43 22.57 -2.37 4.17
N ASN A 44 21.71 -3.39 4.34
CA ASN A 44 21.72 -4.33 5.47
C ASN A 44 21.82 -3.64 6.84
N LYS A 45 21.10 -2.53 7.04
CA LYS A 45 21.06 -1.85 8.34
C LYS A 45 20.32 -2.75 9.32
N LYS A 46 21.00 -3.23 10.36
CA LYS A 46 20.36 -3.98 11.44
C LYS A 46 19.30 -3.10 12.11
N VAL A 47 18.09 -3.62 12.27
CA VAL A 47 17.02 -2.97 13.03
C VAL A 47 16.73 -3.76 14.30
N SER A 48 16.35 -3.07 15.37
CA SER A 48 16.19 -3.65 16.70
C SER A 48 14.94 -4.55 16.83
N GLY A 49 14.00 -4.43 15.90
CA GLY A 49 12.80 -5.26 15.82
C GLY A 49 11.76 -4.68 14.87
N THR A 50 10.62 -5.35 14.74
CA THR A 50 9.53 -4.97 13.82
C THR A 50 8.89 -3.61 14.17
N ASN A 51 9.05 -3.13 15.40
CA ASN A 51 8.53 -1.86 15.88
C ASN A 51 9.48 -0.66 15.71
N SER A 52 10.67 -0.87 15.12
CA SER A 52 11.71 0.15 15.02
C SER A 52 11.26 1.39 14.26
N LYS A 53 11.78 2.57 14.65
CA LYS A 53 11.43 3.84 14.00
C LYS A 53 11.86 3.89 12.53
N GLU A 54 12.93 3.18 12.18
CA GLU A 54 13.41 3.00 10.82
C GLU A 54 12.39 2.37 9.88
N LEU A 55 11.45 1.60 10.42
CA LEU A 55 10.39 0.95 9.64
C LEU A 55 9.14 1.83 9.54
N LYS A 56 9.15 3.03 10.15
CA LYS A 56 8.03 3.97 10.23
C LYS A 56 8.39 5.34 9.63
N PRO A 57 8.65 5.41 8.32
CA PRO A 57 9.23 6.60 7.69
C PRO A 57 8.27 7.80 7.66
N VAL A 58 6.95 7.55 7.76
CA VAL A 58 5.91 8.58 7.66
C VAL A 58 5.11 8.63 8.94
N LYS A 59 4.69 9.84 9.33
CA LYS A 59 3.71 10.02 10.39
C LYS A 59 2.35 10.43 9.84
N ILE A 60 1.31 9.86 10.42
CA ILE A 60 -0.10 10.26 10.29
C ILE A 60 -0.69 10.41 11.71
N CYS A 61 -1.92 10.87 11.85
CA CYS A 61 -2.53 10.94 13.19
C CYS A 61 -2.92 9.54 13.67
N SER A 62 -2.84 9.33 14.99
CA SER A 62 -3.26 8.13 15.70
C SER A 62 -4.69 7.73 15.38
N ASP A 63 -5.58 8.70 15.17
CA ASP A 63 -6.97 8.45 14.78
C ASP A 63 -7.09 7.81 13.39
N CYS A 64 -6.39 8.36 12.39
CA CYS A 64 -6.36 7.76 11.07
C CYS A 64 -5.70 6.39 11.10
N ASN A 65 -4.57 6.27 11.79
CA ASN A 65 -3.78 5.04 11.85
C ASN A 65 -4.55 3.90 12.53
N ASN A 66 -5.05 4.14 13.74
CA ASN A 66 -5.55 3.06 14.60
C ASN A 66 -7.04 2.77 14.40
N ARG A 67 -7.82 3.72 13.86
CA ARG A 67 -9.28 3.58 13.72
C ARG A 67 -9.73 3.60 12.26
N MET A 68 -9.36 4.63 11.50
CA MET A 68 -9.88 4.80 10.14
C MET A 68 -9.32 3.73 9.18
N LEU A 69 -8.01 3.48 9.22
CA LEU A 69 -7.36 2.51 8.33
C LEU A 69 -7.54 1.05 8.78
N GLN A 70 -7.94 0.83 10.03
CA GLN A 70 -8.01 -0.51 10.63
C GLN A 70 -8.87 -1.50 9.80
N PRO A 71 -10.07 -1.17 9.29
CA PRO A 71 -10.84 -2.09 8.47
C PRO A 71 -10.13 -2.51 7.17
N TYR A 72 -9.34 -1.60 6.58
CA TYR A 72 -8.60 -1.85 5.35
C TYR A 72 -7.37 -2.72 5.64
N ASP A 73 -6.66 -2.43 6.73
CA ASP A 73 -5.58 -3.26 7.24
C ASP A 73 -6.06 -4.69 7.50
N MET A 74 -7.22 -4.85 8.13
CA MET A 74 -7.80 -6.17 8.43
C MET A 74 -8.17 -6.93 7.16
N ALA A 75 -8.77 -6.28 6.17
CA ALA A 75 -9.10 -6.92 4.89
C ALA A 75 -7.86 -7.43 4.16
N TRP A 76 -6.80 -6.60 4.09
CA TRP A 76 -5.51 -7.05 3.55
C TRP A 76 -4.91 -8.19 4.37
N GLN A 77 -5.01 -8.16 5.71
CA GLN A 77 -4.50 -9.27 6.54
C GLN A 77 -5.21 -10.58 6.22
N ALA A 78 -6.54 -10.55 6.21
CA ALA A 78 -7.34 -11.74 5.98
C ALA A 78 -7.03 -12.34 4.61
N PHE A 79 -6.89 -11.48 3.59
CA PHE A 79 -6.44 -11.91 2.27
C PHE A 79 -5.02 -12.48 2.31
N ALA A 80 -4.05 -11.77 2.88
CA ALA A 80 -2.66 -12.23 2.88
C ALA A 80 -2.46 -13.55 3.65
N ASP A 81 -3.08 -13.69 4.83
CA ASP A 81 -2.96 -14.88 5.67
C ASP A 81 -3.57 -16.12 4.99
N ALA A 82 -4.68 -15.96 4.26
CA ALA A 82 -5.30 -17.05 3.52
C ALA A 82 -4.41 -17.63 2.41
N HIS A 83 -3.46 -16.84 1.89
CA HIS A 83 -2.65 -17.23 0.71
C HIS A 83 -1.16 -17.34 0.99
N ALA A 84 -0.73 -17.14 2.24
CA ALA A 84 0.69 -17.09 2.63
C ALA A 84 1.51 -18.37 2.33
N ASN A 85 0.87 -19.52 2.07
CA ASN A 85 1.60 -20.78 1.89
C ASN A 85 1.10 -21.72 0.78
N ASN A 86 -0.11 -21.55 0.21
CA ASN A 86 -0.67 -22.52 -0.76
C ASN A 86 -1.79 -21.95 -1.66
N GLY A 87 -1.99 -20.63 -1.69
CA GLY A 87 -3.06 -19.99 -2.45
C GLY A 87 -2.67 -19.63 -3.88
N SER A 88 -3.67 -19.38 -4.73
CA SER A 88 -3.50 -18.76 -6.06
C SER A 88 -4.01 -17.33 -5.98
N PRO A 89 -3.25 -16.41 -5.33
CA PRO A 89 -3.75 -15.09 -4.93
C PRO A 89 -4.21 -14.23 -6.12
N ASP A 90 -3.68 -14.48 -7.32
CA ASP A 90 -4.08 -13.84 -8.57
C ASP A 90 -5.49 -14.24 -9.05
N THR A 91 -5.91 -15.47 -8.77
CA THR A 91 -7.25 -15.97 -9.06
C THR A 91 -8.22 -15.64 -7.92
N ASP A 92 -7.79 -15.85 -6.68
CA ASP A 92 -8.64 -15.72 -5.49
C ASP A 92 -9.06 -14.27 -5.26
N ILE A 93 -8.20 -13.30 -5.56
CA ILE A 93 -8.55 -11.87 -5.51
C ILE A 93 -9.74 -11.54 -6.42
N LEU A 94 -9.87 -12.21 -7.57
CA LEU A 94 -10.95 -11.96 -8.54
C LEU A 94 -12.29 -12.46 -8.03
N LEU A 95 -12.29 -13.46 -7.14
CA LEU A 95 -13.48 -14.05 -6.54
C LEU A 95 -14.00 -13.27 -5.33
N LEU A 96 -13.20 -12.35 -4.79
CA LEU A 96 -13.63 -11.53 -3.65
C LEU A 96 -14.83 -10.62 -4.02
N PRO A 97 -15.76 -10.41 -3.07
CA PRO A 97 -16.86 -9.47 -3.27
C PRO A 97 -16.31 -8.03 -3.43
N PRO A 98 -17.04 -7.15 -4.15
CA PRO A 98 -16.59 -5.79 -4.42
C PRO A 98 -16.21 -4.97 -3.18
N GLU A 99 -16.90 -5.17 -2.05
CA GLU A 99 -16.57 -4.50 -0.79
C GLU A 99 -15.21 -4.88 -0.22
N GLU A 100 -14.83 -6.15 -0.30
CA GLU A 100 -13.51 -6.62 0.17
C GLU A 100 -12.40 -6.16 -0.78
N LYS A 101 -12.65 -6.20 -2.10
CA LYS A 101 -11.74 -5.60 -3.09
C LYS A 101 -11.55 -4.11 -2.85
N LEU A 102 -12.60 -3.38 -2.49
CA LEU A 102 -12.53 -1.96 -2.15
C LEU A 102 -11.71 -1.72 -0.88
N LYS A 103 -11.90 -2.51 0.19
CA LYS A 103 -11.08 -2.41 1.41
C LYS A 103 -9.59 -2.65 1.11
N ILE A 104 -9.27 -3.67 0.31
CA ILE A 104 -7.90 -3.95 -0.14
C ILE A 104 -7.38 -2.79 -1.00
N GLN A 105 -8.21 -2.21 -1.87
CA GLN A 105 -7.79 -1.03 -2.63
C GLN A 105 -7.45 0.14 -1.72
N LEU A 106 -8.29 0.44 -0.74
CA LEU A 106 -8.09 1.52 0.21
C LEU A 106 -6.87 1.30 1.12
N PHE A 107 -6.56 0.05 1.48
CA PHE A 107 -5.30 -0.29 2.13
C PHE A 107 -4.10 0.17 1.30
N PHE A 108 -4.07 -0.18 0.01
CA PHE A 108 -2.97 0.21 -0.87
C PHE A 108 -2.97 1.70 -1.24
N VAL A 109 -4.13 2.37 -1.29
CA VAL A 109 -4.23 3.84 -1.40
C VAL A 109 -3.53 4.51 -0.22
N ALA A 110 -3.78 4.04 1.01
CA ALA A 110 -3.12 4.57 2.20
C ALA A 110 -1.61 4.32 2.19
N LYS A 111 -1.18 3.09 1.86
CA LYS A 111 0.24 2.73 1.74
C LYS A 111 0.96 3.58 0.70
N LEU A 112 0.39 3.70 -0.50
CA LEU A 112 0.98 4.51 -1.57
C LEU A 112 1.06 5.99 -1.18
N GLY A 113 0.01 6.57 -0.57
CA GLY A 113 0.05 7.95 -0.08
C GLY A 113 1.19 8.18 0.92
N CYS A 114 1.45 7.23 1.81
CA CYS A 114 2.63 7.26 2.68
C CYS A 114 3.94 7.16 1.87
N PHE A 115 4.06 6.23 0.92
CA PHE A 115 5.29 6.10 0.11
C PHE A 115 5.60 7.36 -0.71
N LEU A 116 4.58 8.01 -1.27
CA LEU A 116 4.71 9.29 -1.97
C LEU A 116 5.18 10.39 -1.03
N LYS A 117 4.66 10.42 0.20
CA LYS A 117 5.08 11.38 1.24
C LYS A 117 6.52 11.16 1.69
N GLU A 118 6.92 9.91 1.86
CA GLU A 118 8.28 9.51 2.22
C GLU A 118 9.28 9.94 1.15
N ALA A 119 8.98 9.64 -0.11
CA ALA A 119 9.85 9.94 -1.24
C ALA A 119 9.75 11.39 -1.74
N ASN A 120 8.91 12.22 -1.10
CA ASN A 120 8.65 13.61 -1.48
C ASN A 120 8.26 13.76 -2.97
N VAL A 121 7.38 12.87 -3.45
CA VAL A 121 6.89 12.88 -4.83
C VAL A 121 5.77 13.91 -4.99
N ALA A 122 5.84 14.72 -6.04
CA ALA A 122 4.88 15.78 -6.34
C ALA A 122 3.58 15.25 -6.98
N ILE A 123 2.88 14.35 -6.28
CA ILE A 123 1.49 13.95 -6.58
C ILE A 123 0.60 14.54 -5.49
N ASP A 124 -0.50 15.18 -5.89
CA ASP A 124 -1.48 15.69 -4.94
C ASP A 124 -2.18 14.53 -4.21
N LEU A 125 -2.10 14.54 -2.88
CA LEU A 125 -2.71 13.52 -2.02
C LEU A 125 -4.16 13.84 -1.66
N SER A 126 -4.73 14.94 -2.15
CA SER A 126 -6.13 15.31 -1.89
C SER A 126 -7.12 14.24 -2.38
N SER A 127 -6.90 13.66 -3.56
CA SER A 127 -7.74 12.58 -4.09
C SER A 127 -7.59 11.28 -3.29
N PHE A 128 -6.39 10.99 -2.77
CA PHE A 128 -6.12 9.85 -1.88
C PHE A 128 -6.84 10.01 -0.55
N SER A 129 -6.71 11.18 0.07
CA SER A 129 -7.44 11.57 1.28
C SER A 129 -8.95 11.45 1.09
N CYS A 130 -9.47 11.98 -0.02
CA CYS A 130 -10.89 11.92 -0.37
C CYS A 130 -11.39 10.47 -0.48
N ALA A 131 -10.66 9.60 -1.19
CA ALA A 131 -11.01 8.19 -1.34
C ALA A 131 -11.07 7.47 0.02
N LEU A 132 -10.08 7.70 0.89
CA LEU A 132 -10.01 7.11 2.23
C LEU A 132 -11.15 7.60 3.14
N LEU A 133 -11.37 8.91 3.20
CA LEU A 133 -12.37 9.51 4.09
C LEU A 133 -13.81 9.20 3.65
N ASN A 134 -14.05 9.17 2.34
CA ASN A 134 -15.37 8.85 1.79
C ASN A 134 -15.59 7.35 1.57
N LYS A 135 -14.58 6.53 1.84
CA LYS A 135 -14.61 5.07 1.68
C LYS A 135 -15.04 4.64 0.27
N THR A 136 -14.47 5.28 -0.73
CA THR A 136 -14.75 5.06 -2.16
C THR A 136 -13.49 4.72 -2.92
N ALA A 137 -13.61 4.00 -4.02
CA ALA A 137 -12.45 3.67 -4.84
C ALA A 137 -11.70 4.91 -5.32
N HIS A 138 -10.37 4.85 -5.31
CA HIS A 138 -9.56 5.92 -5.91
C HIS A 138 -9.55 5.74 -7.44
N PRO A 139 -9.92 6.78 -8.23
CA PRO A 139 -10.17 6.62 -9.67
C PRO A 139 -8.93 6.24 -10.49
N ASN A 140 -7.74 6.54 -9.97
CA ASN A 140 -6.47 6.35 -10.67
C ASN A 140 -5.58 5.26 -10.04
N ILE A 141 -6.10 4.43 -9.11
CA ILE A 141 -5.31 3.36 -8.47
C ILE A 141 -5.82 1.99 -8.89
N TYR A 142 -4.90 1.22 -9.45
CA TYR A 142 -5.11 -0.15 -9.91
C TYR A 142 -4.18 -1.08 -9.13
N ILE A 143 -4.64 -2.30 -8.87
CA ILE A 143 -3.84 -3.28 -8.14
C ILE A 143 -3.85 -4.58 -8.92
N LYS A 144 -2.65 -5.10 -9.15
CA LYS A 144 -2.44 -6.44 -9.68
C LYS A 144 -1.85 -7.30 -8.58
N ILE A 145 -2.53 -8.39 -8.25
CA ILE A 145 -2.05 -9.38 -7.28
C ILE A 145 -1.43 -10.55 -8.05
N LEU A 146 -0.26 -10.97 -7.60
CA LEU A 146 0.55 -12.03 -8.19
C LEU A 146 1.11 -12.92 -7.08
N SER A 147 1.42 -14.16 -7.42
CA SER A 147 2.27 -15.01 -6.58
C SER A 147 3.73 -14.51 -6.62
N SER A 148 4.42 -14.64 -5.49
CA SER A 148 5.83 -14.30 -5.34
C SER A 148 6.54 -15.32 -4.47
N ARG A 149 7.82 -15.09 -4.16
CA ARG A 149 8.58 -16.00 -3.29
C ARG A 149 8.16 -15.79 -1.83
N PRO A 150 7.90 -16.86 -1.04
CA PRO A 150 7.54 -16.75 0.37
C PRO A 150 8.54 -15.99 1.24
N SER A 151 9.81 -15.94 0.83
CA SER A 151 10.89 -15.26 1.53
C SER A 151 10.96 -13.75 1.28
N GLU A 152 10.18 -13.21 0.35
CA GLU A 152 10.19 -11.79 0.02
C GLU A 152 9.25 -11.01 0.92
N ILE A 153 9.80 -9.99 1.59
CA ILE A 153 9.05 -9.03 2.38
C ILE A 153 9.64 -7.64 2.19
N GLY A 154 8.81 -6.70 1.76
CA GLY A 154 9.29 -5.35 1.45
C GLY A 154 8.45 -4.65 0.39
N ARG A 155 9.05 -3.60 -0.17
CA ARG A 155 8.53 -2.89 -1.32
C ARG A 155 9.66 -2.51 -2.26
N SER A 156 9.37 -2.36 -3.55
CA SER A 156 10.31 -1.79 -4.51
C SER A 156 10.47 -0.28 -4.32
N ASP A 157 11.42 0.30 -5.04
CA ASP A 157 11.44 1.74 -5.29
C ASP A 157 10.20 2.15 -6.13
N LEU A 158 9.88 3.45 -6.13
CA LEU A 158 8.83 4.01 -6.98
C LEU A 158 9.37 4.16 -8.40
N GLU A 159 8.77 3.46 -9.35
CA GLU A 159 9.03 3.63 -10.77
C GLU A 159 8.01 4.58 -11.35
N LYS A 160 8.44 5.66 -12.00
CA LYS A 160 7.55 6.73 -12.49
C LYS A 160 7.79 7.02 -13.96
N ILE A 161 6.70 7.39 -14.63
CA ILE A 161 6.70 7.92 -15.99
C ILE A 161 6.20 9.35 -15.91
N GLU A 162 7.00 10.27 -16.43
CA GLU A 162 6.69 11.69 -16.47
C GLU A 162 6.48 12.14 -17.92
N TYR A 163 5.46 12.96 -18.13
CA TYR A 163 5.19 13.62 -19.39
C TYR A 163 4.90 15.09 -19.12
N ALA A 164 5.60 15.99 -19.82
CA ALA A 164 5.49 17.43 -19.63
C ALA A 164 5.62 17.90 -18.16
N GLY A 165 6.49 17.23 -17.37
CA GLY A 165 6.71 17.55 -15.95
C GLY A 165 5.63 17.02 -14.99
N GLN A 166 4.64 16.29 -15.48
CA GLN A 166 3.61 15.64 -14.67
C GLN A 166 3.87 14.13 -14.60
N ILE A 167 3.72 13.53 -13.41
CA ILE A 167 3.73 12.07 -13.27
C ILE A 167 2.40 11.53 -13.79
N VAL A 168 2.45 10.83 -14.92
CA VAL A 168 1.27 10.27 -15.60
C VAL A 168 1.03 8.81 -15.22
N CYS A 169 2.09 8.09 -14.83
CA CYS A 169 2.02 6.73 -14.34
C CYS A 169 3.09 6.49 -13.27
N LEU A 170 2.77 5.70 -12.26
CA LEU A 170 3.70 5.25 -11.23
C LEU A 170 3.39 3.82 -10.82
N VAL A 171 4.43 3.03 -10.57
CA VAL A 171 4.33 1.63 -10.15
C VAL A 171 5.20 1.39 -8.91
N ILE A 172 4.67 0.60 -7.98
CA ILE A 172 5.45 0.03 -6.88
C ILE A 172 4.99 -1.40 -6.60
N GLN A 173 5.94 -2.27 -6.27
CA GLN A 173 5.64 -3.62 -5.80
C GLN A 173 5.66 -3.65 -4.27
N TYR A 174 4.70 -4.35 -3.68
CA TYR A 174 4.63 -4.65 -2.26
C TYR A 174 4.59 -6.17 -2.10
N ASN A 175 5.64 -6.74 -1.52
CA ASN A 175 5.82 -8.18 -1.41
C ASN A 175 5.67 -8.60 0.05
N VAL A 176 4.84 -9.60 0.31
CA VAL A 176 4.64 -10.21 1.62
C VAL A 176 4.32 -11.68 1.45
N MET A 177 5.17 -12.54 2.03
CA MET A 177 4.86 -13.95 2.30
C MET A 177 4.25 -14.69 1.10
N GLY A 178 4.87 -14.56 -0.07
CA GLY A 178 4.44 -15.28 -1.28
C GLY A 178 3.40 -14.55 -2.12
N ILE A 179 3.03 -13.32 -1.74
CA ILE A 179 2.12 -12.45 -2.50
C ILE A 179 2.88 -11.19 -2.92
N SER A 180 2.76 -10.81 -4.19
CA SER A 180 3.19 -9.52 -4.71
C SER A 180 1.97 -8.72 -5.13
N ALA A 181 1.80 -7.53 -4.56
CA ALA A 181 0.84 -6.54 -5.01
C ALA A 181 1.59 -5.47 -5.81
N GLN A 182 1.32 -5.38 -7.11
CA GLN A 182 1.77 -4.27 -7.93
C GLN A 182 0.70 -3.16 -7.88
N ILE A 183 1.06 -2.06 -7.25
CA ILE A 183 0.21 -0.88 -7.06
C ILE A 183 0.54 0.09 -8.19
N ILE A 184 -0.46 0.43 -8.99
CA ILE A 184 -0.30 1.24 -10.19
C ILE A 184 -1.15 2.50 -10.02
N TYR A 185 -0.50 3.66 -10.01
CA TYR A 185 -1.15 4.94 -10.24
C TYR A 185 -1.09 5.26 -11.73
N ALA A 186 -2.23 5.55 -12.35
CA ALA A 186 -2.29 5.90 -13.76
C ALA A 186 -3.35 6.97 -14.00
N LEU A 187 -2.97 8.07 -14.66
CA LEU A 187 -3.92 9.04 -15.17
C LEU A 187 -4.78 8.44 -16.29
N PRO A 188 -5.97 9.01 -16.60
CA PRO A 188 -6.83 8.49 -17.65
C PRO A 188 -6.14 8.31 -19.02
N SER A 189 -5.14 9.13 -19.36
CA SER A 189 -4.35 8.99 -20.58
C SER A 189 -3.54 7.68 -20.65
N GLU A 190 -3.23 7.09 -19.49
CA GLU A 190 -2.43 5.88 -19.34
C GLU A 190 -3.27 4.63 -19.06
N ALA A 191 -4.61 4.72 -19.15
CA ALA A 191 -5.52 3.64 -18.77
C ALA A 191 -5.37 2.37 -19.64
N ASN A 192 -4.80 2.48 -20.84
CA ASN A 192 -4.60 1.37 -21.77
C ASN A 192 -3.27 0.62 -21.58
N ARG A 193 -2.45 0.99 -20.59
CA ARG A 193 -1.20 0.26 -20.30
C ARG A 193 -1.51 -1.18 -19.91
N GLU A 194 -0.71 -2.13 -20.38
CA GLU A 194 -0.91 -3.55 -20.10
C GLU A 194 -1.07 -3.86 -18.60
N GLY A 195 -0.24 -3.24 -17.74
CA GLY A 195 -0.35 -3.39 -16.29
C GLY A 195 -1.68 -2.89 -15.70
N VAL A 196 -2.28 -1.86 -16.30
CA VAL A 196 -3.59 -1.32 -15.91
C VAL A 196 -4.71 -2.21 -16.43
N VAL A 197 -4.62 -2.62 -17.69
CA VAL A 197 -5.61 -3.49 -18.35
C VAL A 197 -5.69 -4.86 -17.67
N THR A 198 -4.57 -5.39 -17.20
CA THR A 198 -4.47 -6.69 -16.52
C THR A 198 -4.55 -6.60 -14.99
N ALA A 199 -4.93 -5.44 -14.44
CA ALA A 199 -5.08 -5.28 -13.00
C ALA A 199 -6.24 -6.14 -12.46
N SER A 200 -6.00 -6.76 -11.29
CA SER A 200 -6.96 -7.60 -10.58
C SER A 200 -8.06 -6.78 -9.90
N ILE A 201 -7.75 -5.55 -9.49
CA ILE A 201 -8.71 -4.57 -8.95
C ILE A 201 -8.61 -3.29 -9.77
N LYS A 202 -9.71 -2.94 -10.44
CA LYS A 202 -9.86 -1.70 -11.21
C LYS A 202 -10.89 -0.78 -10.55
N PRO A 203 -10.69 0.55 -10.59
CA PRO A 203 -11.68 1.50 -10.10
C PRO A 203 -13.06 1.36 -10.78
N SER A 204 -13.09 0.96 -12.05
CA SER A 204 -14.33 0.70 -12.80
C SER A 204 -15.20 -0.37 -12.15
N ASP A 205 -14.57 -1.41 -11.60
CA ASP A 205 -15.24 -2.59 -11.05
C ASP A 205 -15.80 -2.31 -9.65
N LEU A 206 -15.36 -1.20 -9.05
CA LEU A 206 -15.77 -0.74 -7.72
C LEU A 206 -16.70 0.47 -7.79
N LYS A 207 -17.13 0.87 -8.99
CA LYS A 207 -17.99 2.04 -9.18
C LYS A 207 -19.33 1.84 -8.47
N GLY A 208 -19.66 2.75 -7.56
CA GLY A 208 -20.90 2.72 -6.79
C GLY A 208 -20.83 1.92 -5.48
N VAL A 209 -19.72 1.19 -5.23
CA VAL A 209 -19.48 0.50 -3.96
C VAL A 209 -19.05 1.53 -2.90
N LYS A 210 -19.65 1.45 -1.71
CA LYS A 210 -19.32 2.27 -0.53
C LYS A 210 -19.33 1.40 0.73
N LEU A 211 -18.45 1.71 1.69
CA LEU A 211 -18.30 1.00 2.99
C LEU A 211 -18.82 1.83 4.18
#